data_AF-Q7UHH9-F1
#
_entry.id   AF-Q7UHH9-F1
#
_cell.length_a   1.000
_cell.length_b   1.000
_cell.length_c   1.000
_cell.angle_alpha   90.00
_cell.angle_beta   90.00
_cell.angle_gamma   90.00
#
_symmetry.space_group_name_H-M   'P 1'
#
loop_
_entity.id
_entity.type
_entity.pdbx_description
1 polymer ?
#
loop_
_entity_poly.entity_id
_entity_poly.type
_entity_poly.pdbx_seq_one_letter_code
_entity_poly.pdbx_strand_id
1 'polypeptide(L)'
;MSELGSMASLPHLFPRGTVKREDYVYPREVKGSRAFNGPPRDRIPHSKDLIRQIKSIEAAGEEVNDKQNVDRTDAIRGKVLEFSGAVGFDLKSDSLGYRTSRIELRSVRRDEDGRIHATVFVPDGQMGFFIKRCEQYATELVLQR
;
A
#
# COMPACT_ATOMS: atom_id res chain seq x y z
N MET A 1 70.63 -34.34 7.61
CA MET A 1 69.15 -34.45 7.70
C MET A 1 68.62 -33.02 7.62
N SER A 2 68.61 -32.40 6.43
CA SER A 2 67.61 -32.54 5.34
C SER A 2 66.26 -32.00 5.83
N GLU A 3 65.98 -30.69 5.68
CA GLU A 3 65.42 -29.95 4.52
C GLU A 3 63.91 -29.66 4.67
N LEU A 4 63.61 -28.36 4.85
CA LEU A 4 62.52 -27.52 4.30
C LEU A 4 61.05 -27.98 4.38
N GLY A 5 60.24 -27.20 5.10
CA GLY A 5 58.78 -27.10 4.92
C GLY A 5 58.37 -25.66 4.57
N SER A 6 58.44 -25.32 3.29
CA SER A 6 58.03 -24.06 2.68
C SER A 6 56.56 -23.71 2.99
N MET A 7 56.27 -22.46 3.38
CA MET A 7 54.90 -21.93 3.41
C MET A 7 54.37 -21.89 1.97
N ALA A 8 53.63 -22.94 1.60
CA ALA A 8 53.11 -23.11 0.26
C ALA A 8 52.14 -21.97 -0.08
N SER A 9 52.62 -21.01 -0.86
CA SER A 9 51.78 -20.18 -1.72
C SER A 9 51.18 -21.10 -2.76
N LEU A 10 49.91 -21.47 -2.59
CA LEU A 10 49.16 -22.35 -3.49
C LEU A 10 48.35 -21.47 -4.45
N PRO A 11 48.87 -21.13 -5.64
CA PRO A 11 48.22 -20.23 -6.61
C PRO A 11 46.88 -20.74 -7.16
N HIS A 12 46.42 -21.90 -6.70
CA HIS A 12 45.19 -22.58 -7.14
C HIS A 12 44.29 -22.97 -5.95
N LEU A 13 44.56 -22.48 -4.74
CA LEU A 13 43.69 -22.70 -3.59
C LEU A 13 42.41 -21.89 -3.75
N PHE A 14 41.39 -22.50 -4.34
CA PHE A 14 40.01 -22.01 -4.35
C PHE A 14 39.23 -22.80 -3.30
N PRO A 15 39.02 -22.28 -2.08
CA PRO A 15 38.21 -22.99 -1.08
C PRO A 15 36.82 -23.28 -1.66
N ARG A 16 36.53 -24.55 -1.92
CA ARG A 16 35.21 -25.01 -2.35
C ARG A 16 34.43 -25.47 -1.12
N GLY A 17 33.17 -25.09 -1.02
CA GLY A 17 32.30 -25.49 0.10
C GLY A 17 32.44 -24.66 1.38
N THR A 18 33.05 -23.47 1.32
CA THR A 18 33.18 -22.55 2.47
C THR A 18 31.96 -21.66 2.69
N VAL A 19 30.94 -21.73 1.84
CA VAL A 19 29.74 -20.89 1.93
C VAL A 19 28.63 -21.69 2.61
N LYS A 20 28.32 -21.33 3.86
CA LYS A 20 27.04 -21.67 4.48
C LYS A 20 26.09 -20.51 4.28
N ARG A 21 24.95 -20.77 3.64
CA ARG A 21 23.84 -19.84 3.61
C ARG A 21 23.09 -20.01 4.92
N GLU A 22 23.14 -18.98 5.75
CA GLU A 22 22.28 -18.85 6.92
C GLU A 22 21.18 -17.85 6.58
N ASP A 23 19.95 -18.16 6.95
CA ASP A 23 18.87 -17.21 6.82
C ASP A 23 19.09 -16.07 7.81
N TYR A 24 18.78 -14.85 7.37
CA TYR A 24 18.82 -13.70 8.24
C TYR A 24 17.81 -13.85 9.39
N VAL A 25 18.30 -13.96 10.62
CA VAL A 25 17.47 -13.97 11.83
C VAL A 25 17.53 -12.59 12.48
N TYR A 26 16.39 -11.91 12.57
CA TYR A 26 16.31 -10.63 13.25
C TYR A 26 16.49 -10.83 14.77
N PRO A 27 17.47 -10.19 15.42
CA PRO A 27 17.85 -10.50 16.80
C PRO A 27 16.87 -10.03 17.88
N ARG A 28 15.78 -9.34 17.50
CA ARG A 28 14.76 -8.87 18.44
C ARG A 28 13.45 -9.60 18.14
N GLU A 29 12.70 -9.93 19.18
CA GLU A 29 11.28 -10.18 19.00
C GLU A 29 10.66 -8.94 18.37
N VAL A 30 10.18 -9.09 17.14
CA VAL A 30 9.28 -8.11 16.56
C VAL A 30 8.00 -8.23 17.37
N LYS A 31 7.89 -7.46 18.45
CA LYS A 31 6.57 -7.19 19.07
C LYS A 31 5.73 -6.66 17.93
N GLY A 32 4.85 -7.52 17.41
CA GLY A 32 4.12 -7.25 16.18
C GLY A 32 3.58 -5.84 16.23
N SER A 33 3.76 -5.09 15.13
CA SER A 33 3.15 -3.76 14.99
C SER A 33 1.75 -3.82 15.58
N ARG A 34 1.45 -2.89 16.51
CA ARG A 34 0.14 -2.76 17.17
C ARG A 34 -0.95 -3.21 16.20
N ALA A 35 -1.71 -4.25 16.58
CA ALA A 35 -2.76 -4.78 15.73
C ALA A 35 -3.64 -3.63 15.25
N PHE A 36 -3.87 -3.56 13.93
CA PHE A 36 -4.63 -2.48 13.33
C PHE A 36 -6.02 -2.43 13.96
N ASN A 37 -6.34 -1.33 14.65
CA ASN A 37 -7.62 -1.18 15.33
C ASN A 37 -8.71 -0.79 14.33
N GLY A 38 -9.22 -1.78 13.60
CA GLY A 38 -10.30 -1.62 12.65
C GLY A 38 -11.68 -1.95 13.25
N PRO A 39 -12.76 -1.32 12.77
CA PRO A 39 -14.11 -1.63 13.21
C PRO A 39 -14.52 -3.05 12.79
N PRO A 40 -15.35 -3.73 13.60
CA PRO A 40 -15.99 -4.97 13.15
C PRO A 40 -16.93 -4.65 11.98
N ARG A 41 -16.70 -5.28 10.83
CA ARG A 41 -17.48 -5.07 9.60
C ARG A 41 -17.57 -6.36 8.81
N ASP A 42 -18.73 -6.63 8.22
CA ASP A 42 -18.82 -7.61 7.15
C ASP A 42 -18.20 -7.03 5.88
N ARG A 43 -17.10 -7.65 5.44
CA ARG A 43 -16.24 -7.11 4.38
C ARG A 43 -16.87 -7.22 3.02
N ILE A 44 -17.67 -8.26 2.77
CA ILE A 44 -18.29 -8.50 1.47
C ILE A 44 -19.31 -7.40 1.12
N PRO A 45 -20.36 -7.14 1.92
CA PRO A 45 -21.32 -6.09 1.62
C PRO A 45 -20.64 -4.71 1.63
N HIS A 46 -19.72 -4.46 2.59
CA HIS A 46 -19.02 -3.19 2.64
C HIS A 46 -18.18 -2.94 1.38
N SER A 47 -17.47 -3.95 0.87
CA SER A 47 -16.71 -3.83 -0.38
C SER A 47 -17.60 -3.52 -1.58
N LYS A 48 -18.78 -4.16 -1.66
CA LYS A 48 -19.75 -3.92 -2.74
C LYS A 48 -20.27 -2.49 -2.71
N ASP A 49 -20.54 -1.96 -1.53
CA ASP A 49 -20.97 -0.58 -1.37
C ASP A 49 -19.87 0.42 -1.75
N LEU A 50 -18.62 0.18 -1.35
CA LEU A 50 -17.48 1.00 -1.77
C LEU A 50 -17.28 0.98 -3.28
N ILE A 51 -17.35 -0.19 -3.91
CA ILE A 51 -17.25 -0.33 -5.37
C ILE A 51 -18.38 0.43 -6.06
N ARG A 52 -19.61 0.38 -5.54
CA ARG A 52 -20.75 1.14 -6.07
C ARG A 52 -20.49 2.65 -5.99
N GLN A 53 -20.03 3.15 -4.84
CA GLN A 53 -19.69 4.56 -4.64
C GLN A 53 -18.60 5.02 -5.60
N ILE A 54 -17.52 4.25 -5.72
CA ILE A 54 -16.40 4.55 -6.64
C ILE A 54 -16.90 4.65 -8.09
N LYS A 55 -17.69 3.67 -8.56
CA LYS A 55 -18.27 3.68 -9.91
C LYS A 55 -19.19 4.88 -10.16
N SER A 56 -19.98 5.28 -9.15
CA SER A 56 -20.84 6.47 -9.29
C SER A 56 -20.04 7.76 -9.43
N ILE A 57 -18.91 7.88 -8.71
CA ILE A 57 -18.02 9.05 -8.80
C ILE A 57 -17.31 9.08 -10.17
N GLU A 58 -16.92 7.92 -10.68
CA GLU A 58 -16.32 7.78 -12.01
C GLU A 58 -17.30 8.26 -13.09
N ALA A 59 -18.53 7.73 -13.11
CA ALA A 59 -19.57 8.12 -14.07
C ALA A 59 -19.94 9.61 -13.97
N ALA A 60 -20.15 10.13 -12.76
CA ALA A 60 -20.48 11.56 -12.57
C ALA A 60 -19.34 12.49 -13.02
N GLY A 61 -18.10 12.02 -12.93
CA GLY A 61 -16.93 12.79 -13.34
C GLY A 61 -16.65 12.78 -14.84
N GLU A 62 -17.26 11.87 -15.62
CA GLU A 62 -17.23 11.91 -17.09
C GLU A 62 -18.12 13.05 -17.61
N GLU A 63 -19.32 13.23 -17.04
CA GLU A 63 -20.27 14.28 -17.44
C GLU A 63 -19.78 15.72 -17.19
N VAL A 64 -18.86 15.90 -16.24
CA VAL A 64 -18.31 17.22 -15.85
C VAL A 64 -17.06 17.57 -16.65
N ASN A 65 -16.24 16.58 -17.04
CA ASN A 65 -15.00 16.82 -17.79
C ASN A 65 -15.26 17.39 -19.20
N ASP A 66 -16.38 17.06 -19.82
CA ASP A 66 -16.79 17.63 -21.12
C ASP A 66 -17.05 19.15 -21.06
N LYS A 67 -17.36 19.69 -19.87
CA LYS A 67 -17.65 21.11 -19.66
C LYS A 67 -16.43 21.94 -19.23
N GLN A 68 -15.38 21.30 -18.72
CA GLN A 68 -14.23 21.95 -18.10
C GLN A 68 -12.99 21.95 -19.01
N ASN A 69 -13.17 22.21 -20.31
CA ASN A 69 -12.09 22.23 -21.30
C ASN A 69 -11.38 23.61 -21.34
N VAL A 70 -11.00 24.12 -20.16
CA VAL A 70 -10.30 25.41 -20.03
C VAL A 70 -8.89 25.17 -19.47
N ASP A 71 -7.93 25.19 -20.38
CA ASP A 71 -6.56 25.69 -20.19
C ASP A 71 -5.73 25.10 -19.03
N ARG A 72 -5.36 23.81 -19.14
CA ARG A 72 -4.27 23.21 -18.36
C ARG A 72 -3.47 22.25 -19.23
N THR A 73 -2.55 22.80 -20.02
CA THR A 73 -1.79 22.06 -21.04
C THR A 73 -0.82 21.02 -20.46
N ASP A 74 -0.50 21.08 -19.15
CA ASP A 74 0.45 20.15 -18.50
C ASP A 74 -0.02 19.52 -17.17
N ALA A 75 -1.27 19.76 -16.73
CA ALA A 75 -1.73 19.20 -15.45
C ALA A 75 -2.27 17.77 -15.61
N ILE A 76 -1.79 16.84 -14.78
CA ILE A 76 -2.36 15.49 -14.69
C ILE A 76 -3.83 15.62 -14.29
N ARG A 77 -4.74 15.19 -15.16
CA ARG A 77 -6.18 15.13 -14.88
C ARG A 77 -6.48 13.97 -13.94
N GLY A 78 -7.45 14.17 -13.06
CA GLY A 78 -7.82 13.19 -12.05
C GLY A 78 -8.93 13.67 -11.14
N LYS A 79 -9.37 12.77 -10.27
CA LYS A 79 -10.43 12.99 -9.27
C LYS A 79 -9.85 12.99 -7.87
N VAL A 80 -10.44 13.78 -6.97
CA VAL A 80 -10.09 13.78 -5.55
C VAL A 80 -11.16 13.01 -4.79
N LEU A 81 -10.75 11.99 -4.06
CA LEU A 81 -11.60 11.17 -3.21
C LEU A 81 -11.31 11.46 -1.74
N GLU A 82 -12.35 11.55 -0.92
CA GLU A 82 -12.20 11.56 0.54
C GLU A 82 -12.69 10.24 1.13
N PHE A 83 -11.81 9.55 1.86
CA PHE A 83 -12.13 8.34 2.62
C PHE A 83 -12.31 8.69 4.08
N SER A 84 -13.43 8.27 4.67
CA SER A 84 -13.71 8.46 6.10
C SER A 84 -13.65 7.14 6.86
N GLY A 85 -12.92 7.14 7.98
CA GLY A 85 -12.88 6.04 8.94
C GLY A 85 -14.16 5.93 9.78
N ALA A 86 -14.22 4.90 10.62
CA ALA A 86 -15.20 4.87 11.72
C ALA A 86 -14.66 5.67 12.91
N VAL A 87 -15.56 6.25 13.70
CA VAL A 87 -15.21 6.95 14.95
C VAL A 87 -14.57 5.95 15.93
N GLY A 88 -13.46 6.34 16.57
CA GLY A 88 -12.76 5.50 17.54
C GLY A 88 -11.90 4.38 16.94
N PHE A 89 -11.81 4.28 15.60
CA PHE A 89 -10.99 3.29 14.90
C PHE A 89 -9.94 3.96 14.01
N ASP A 90 -8.87 3.22 13.75
CA ASP A 90 -7.82 3.67 12.86
C ASP A 90 -8.27 3.55 11.39
N LEU A 91 -7.75 4.45 10.54
CA LEU A 91 -7.87 4.37 9.09
C LEU A 91 -6.50 4.00 8.53
N LYS A 92 -6.45 3.00 7.64
CA LYS A 92 -5.20 2.54 7.00
C LYS A 92 -4.78 3.50 5.87
N SER A 93 -4.60 4.78 6.19
CA SER A 93 -4.36 5.87 5.23
C SER A 93 -3.15 5.63 4.33
N ASP A 94 -2.08 5.02 4.86
CA ASP A 94 -0.87 4.71 4.09
C ASP A 94 -1.14 3.78 2.90
N SER A 95 -2.17 2.93 3.01
CA SER A 95 -2.54 2.02 1.93
C SER A 95 -3.39 2.67 0.83
N LEU A 96 -3.78 3.93 1.00
CA LEU A 96 -4.57 4.69 0.04
C LEU A 96 -3.70 5.44 -0.98
N GLY A 97 -2.39 5.58 -0.73
CA GLY A 97 -1.43 6.12 -1.68
C GLY A 97 -0.73 5.02 -2.47
N TYR A 98 -0.48 5.24 -3.76
CA TYR A 98 0.30 4.31 -4.57
C TYR A 98 1.12 5.04 -5.65
N ARG A 99 2.40 5.25 -5.34
CA ARG A 99 3.33 6.08 -6.15
C ARG A 99 3.48 5.59 -7.59
N THR A 100 3.55 4.27 -7.80
CA THR A 100 3.73 3.69 -9.15
C THR A 100 2.57 4.04 -10.08
N SER A 101 1.35 4.13 -9.54
CA SER A 101 0.15 4.56 -10.28
C SER A 101 -0.10 6.06 -10.21
N ARG A 102 0.81 6.85 -9.62
CA ARG A 102 0.65 8.29 -9.33
C ARG A 102 -0.59 8.63 -8.48
N ILE A 103 -1.03 7.69 -7.66
CA ILE A 103 -2.11 7.90 -6.68
C ILE A 103 -1.49 8.51 -5.43
N GLU A 104 -1.95 9.69 -5.05
CA GLU A 104 -1.31 10.50 -4.01
C GLU A 104 -2.26 10.74 -2.84
N LEU A 105 -1.86 10.29 -1.65
CA LEU A 105 -2.49 10.72 -0.40
C LEU A 105 -2.14 12.19 -0.16
N ARG A 106 -3.14 13.07 -0.24
CA ARG A 106 -2.99 14.54 -0.15
C ARG A 106 -3.04 15.02 1.29
N SER A 107 -3.93 14.48 2.10
CA SER A 107 -4.09 14.88 3.48
C SER A 107 -4.66 13.74 4.32
N VAL A 108 -4.31 13.75 5.60
CA VAL A 108 -4.96 12.95 6.63
C VAL A 108 -5.27 13.88 7.78
N ARG A 109 -6.55 13.97 8.16
CA ARG A 109 -7.01 14.81 9.26
C ARG A 109 -7.93 14.02 10.18
N ARG A 110 -8.03 14.47 11.43
CA ARG A 110 -9.00 13.95 12.40
C ARG A 110 -10.00 15.06 12.69
N ASP A 111 -11.28 14.74 12.70
CA ASP A 111 -12.34 15.69 13.09
C ASP A 111 -12.52 15.75 14.62
N GLU A 112 -13.41 16.63 15.09
CA GLU A 112 -13.71 16.81 16.52
C GLU A 112 -14.30 15.55 17.16
N ASP A 113 -15.01 14.74 16.37
CA ASP A 113 -15.60 13.46 16.80
C ASP A 113 -14.56 12.32 16.84
N GLY A 114 -13.32 12.57 16.42
CA GLY A 114 -12.24 11.59 16.42
C GLY A 114 -12.20 10.68 15.19
N ARG A 115 -12.99 10.97 14.16
CA ARG A 115 -13.00 10.29 12.86
C ARG A 115 -11.81 10.73 12.01
N ILE A 116 -11.19 9.79 11.32
CA ILE A 116 -10.06 10.08 10.42
C ILE A 116 -10.57 10.22 8.99
N HIS A 117 -10.19 11.32 8.32
CA HIS A 117 -10.45 11.59 6.91
C HIS A 117 -9.13 11.56 6.15
N ALA A 118 -9.10 10.85 5.03
CA ALA A 118 -7.97 10.79 4.12
C ALA A 118 -8.39 11.26 2.73
N THR A 119 -7.77 12.35 2.25
CA THR A 119 -8.01 12.85 0.90
C THR A 119 -6.96 12.30 -0.05
N VAL A 120 -7.38 11.74 -1.18
CA VAL A 120 -6.53 11.06 -2.15
C VAL A 120 -6.78 11.62 -3.54
N PHE A 121 -5.72 11.96 -4.26
CA PHE A 121 -5.78 12.26 -5.68
C PHE A 121 -5.60 10.98 -6.50
N VAL A 122 -6.53 10.74 -7.41
CA VAL A 122 -6.55 9.59 -8.32
C VAL A 122 -6.48 10.10 -9.74
N PRO A 123 -5.40 9.81 -10.49
CA PRO A 123 -5.31 10.16 -11.90
C PRO A 123 -6.45 9.51 -12.71
N ASP A 124 -6.86 10.15 -13.79
CA ASP A 124 -7.85 9.57 -14.70
C ASP A 124 -7.36 8.21 -15.23
N GLY A 125 -8.29 7.26 -15.37
CA GLY A 125 -7.99 5.87 -15.75
C GLY A 125 -7.45 4.98 -14.61
N GLN A 126 -7.12 5.55 -13.44
CA GLN A 126 -6.60 4.78 -12.29
C GLN A 126 -7.67 4.43 -11.25
N MET A 127 -8.93 4.78 -11.46
CA MET A 127 -10.02 4.46 -10.52
C MET A 127 -10.19 2.95 -10.33
N GLY A 128 -9.94 2.16 -11.39
CA GLY A 128 -9.94 0.69 -11.33
C GLY A 128 -8.94 0.09 -10.34
N PHE A 129 -7.89 0.84 -9.93
CA PHE A 129 -7.00 0.42 -8.84
C PHE A 129 -7.77 0.23 -7.52
N PHE A 130 -8.63 1.18 -7.18
CA PHE A 130 -9.41 1.12 -5.94
C PHE A 130 -10.50 0.05 -6.00
N ILE A 131 -11.11 -0.18 -7.17
CA ILE A 131 -12.07 -1.28 -7.36
C ILE A 131 -11.40 -2.62 -7.03
N LYS A 132 -10.25 -2.92 -7.65
CA LYS A 132 -9.47 -4.14 -7.37
C LYS A 132 -9.05 -4.24 -5.90
N ARG A 133 -8.70 -3.11 -5.28
CA ARG A 133 -8.33 -3.07 -3.87
C ARG A 133 -9.50 -3.40 -2.95
N CYS A 134 -10.71 -2.94 -3.28
CA CYS A 134 -11.94 -3.29 -2.56
C CYS A 134 -12.30 -4.77 -2.73
N GLU A 135 -12.13 -5.34 -3.92
CA GLU A 135 -12.32 -6.77 -4.19
C GLU A 135 -11.35 -7.63 -3.37
N GLN A 136 -10.07 -7.22 -3.33
CA GLN A 136 -9.07 -7.87 -2.49
C GLN A 136 -9.45 -7.78 -1.01
N TYR A 137 -9.86 -6.60 -0.53
CA TYR A 137 -10.32 -6.41 0.85
C TYR A 137 -11.48 -7.32 1.23
N ALA A 138 -12.39 -7.62 0.29
CA ALA A 138 -13.52 -8.52 0.51
C ALA A 138 -13.09 -9.98 0.81
N THR A 139 -11.97 -10.41 0.22
CA THR A 139 -11.49 -11.79 0.24
C THR A 139 -10.26 -11.99 1.14
N GLU A 140 -9.64 -10.90 1.60
CA GLU A 140 -8.49 -10.94 2.49
C GLU A 140 -8.88 -11.55 3.85
N LEU A 141 -8.36 -12.75 4.12
CA LEU A 141 -8.40 -13.41 5.42
C LEU A 141 -7.54 -12.62 6.40
N VAL A 142 -8.14 -11.67 7.10
CA VAL A 142 -7.51 -11.10 8.29
C VAL A 142 -7.85 -12.02 9.44
N LEU A 143 -6.83 -12.70 9.98
CA LEU A 143 -6.93 -13.29 11.32
C LEU A 143 -7.24 -12.15 12.29
N GLN A 144 -8.51 -11.97 12.62
CA GLN A 144 -8.91 -11.25 13.82
C GLN A 144 -8.57 -12.17 14.98
N ARG A 145 -7.47 -11.87 15.68
CA ARG A 145 -7.11 -12.44 16.98
C ARG A 145 -7.31 -11.39 18.04
#